data_AF-A0A949IRM9-F1
#
_entry.id   AF-A0A949IRM9-F1
#
_cell.length_a   1.000
_cell.length_b   1.000
_cell.length_c   1.000
_cell.angle_alpha   90.00
_cell.angle_beta   90.00
_cell.angle_gamma   90.00
#
_symmetry.space_group_name_H-M   'P 1'
#
loop_
_entity.id
_entity.type
_entity.pdbx_description
1 polymer ?
#
loop_
_entity_poly.entity_id
_entity_poly.type
_entity_poly.pdbx_seq_one_letter_code
_entity_poly.pdbx_strand_id
1 'polypeptide(L)'
;MLPKYLFLTLAGLCIVFIGLFAFSNQAIVPVALLSAQMQLPITALVLASALVGWFTGICIWQSQGKAIITEQKKLEWKTEDAKLQTEIEQDKVHQLELQVKTLESALDKALKRGKN
;
A
#
# COMPACT_ATOMS: atom_id res chain seq x y z
N MET A 1 -1.77 -14.32 2.19
CA MET A 1 -0.63 -13.63 2.85
C MET A 1 0.53 -14.61 2.93
N LEU A 2 1.40 -14.65 1.91
CA LEU A 2 2.59 -15.50 1.96
C LEU A 2 3.47 -14.99 3.12
N PRO A 3 3.84 -15.84 4.09
CA PRO A 3 4.23 -15.36 5.40
C PRO A 3 5.61 -14.73 5.30
N LYS A 4 5.75 -13.50 5.80
CA LYS A 4 7.00 -12.71 5.80
C LYS A 4 8.24 -13.51 6.22
N TYR A 5 8.05 -14.54 7.05
CA TYR A 5 9.06 -15.48 7.51
C TYR A 5 9.65 -16.37 6.40
N LEU A 6 8.87 -16.77 5.39
CA LEU A 6 9.36 -17.57 4.26
C LEU A 6 10.30 -16.74 3.37
N PHE A 7 9.98 -15.47 3.16
CA PHE A 7 10.83 -14.55 2.41
C PHE A 7 12.12 -14.22 3.18
N LEU A 8 12.01 -13.99 4.50
CA LEU A 8 13.16 -13.72 5.36
C LEU A 8 14.14 -14.90 5.43
N THR A 9 13.61 -16.11 5.57
CA THR A 9 14.42 -17.34 5.61
C THR A 9 15.08 -17.63 4.28
N LEU A 10 14.38 -17.47 3.16
CA LEU A 10 14.95 -17.61 1.81
C LEU A 10 16.04 -16.57 1.54
N ALA A 11 15.82 -15.30 1.92
CA ALA A 11 16.81 -14.25 1.79
C ALA A 11 18.07 -14.55 2.63
N GLY A 12 17.89 -15.01 3.87
CA GLY A 12 18.99 -15.44 4.73
C GLY A 12 19.78 -16.61 4.13
N LEU A 13 19.09 -17.61 3.58
CA LEU A 13 19.72 -18.75 2.90
C LEU A 13 20.54 -18.29 1.69
N CYS A 14 20.02 -17.38 0.87
CA CYS A 14 20.74 -16.83 -0.28
C CYS A 14 22.01 -16.08 0.14
N ILE A 15 21.98 -15.29 1.22
CA ILE A 15 23.15 -14.57 1.74
C ILE A 15 24.23 -15.57 2.19
N VAL A 16 23.84 -16.61 2.92
CA VAL A 16 24.76 -17.67 3.37
C VAL A 16 25.36 -18.41 2.16
N PHE A 17 24.55 -18.71 1.16
CA PHE A 17 25.00 -19.40 -0.05
C PHE A 17 25.99 -18.54 -0.87
N ILE A 18 25.72 -17.24 -1.01
CA ILE A 18 26.63 -16.30 -1.66
C ILE A 18 27.95 -16.20 -0.89
N GLY A 19 27.89 -16.13 0.44
CA GLY A 19 29.09 -16.11 1.29
C GLY A 19 29.94 -17.38 1.16
N LEU A 20 29.31 -18.56 1.19
CA LEU A 20 29.98 -19.84 0.99
C LEU A 20 30.59 -19.95 -0.41
N PHE A 21 29.83 -19.56 -1.45
CA PHE A 21 30.29 -19.59 -2.83
C PHE A 21 31.48 -18.65 -3.06
N ALA A 22 31.46 -17.47 -2.44
CA ALA A 22 32.53 -16.48 -2.53
C ALA A 22 33.80 -16.93 -1.78
N PHE A 23 33.65 -17.67 -0.67
CA PHE A 23 34.77 -18.25 0.09
C PHE A 23 35.39 -19.45 -0.63
N SER A 24 34.57 -20.32 -1.23
CA SER A 24 35.05 -21.51 -1.94
C SER A 24 35.68 -21.21 -3.30
N ASN A 25 35.32 -20.08 -3.92
CA ASN A 25 35.81 -19.69 -5.25
C ASN A 25 36.70 -18.46 -5.18
N GLN A 26 37.99 -18.69 -4.97
CA GLN A 26 39.03 -17.65 -5.02
C GLN A 26 39.75 -17.58 -6.36
N ALA A 27 39.19 -18.20 -7.40
CA ALA A 27 39.80 -18.15 -8.72
C ALA A 27 39.84 -16.71 -9.25
N ILE A 28 40.95 -16.38 -9.91
CA ILE A 28 41.17 -15.09 -10.55
C ILE A 28 40.70 -15.21 -11.98
N VAL A 29 39.75 -14.37 -12.39
CA VAL A 29 39.16 -14.40 -13.72
C VAL A 29 39.54 -13.12 -14.48
N PRO A 30 40.00 -13.23 -15.73
CA PRO A 30 40.21 -12.06 -16.57
C PRO A 30 38.86 -11.48 -16.97
N VAL A 31 38.58 -10.26 -16.53
CA VAL A 31 37.37 -9.50 -16.85
C VAL A 31 37.77 -8.33 -17.74
N ALA A 32 37.11 -8.19 -18.89
CA ALA A 32 37.26 -7.02 -19.73
C ALA A 32 36.26 -5.95 -19.28
N LEU A 33 36.76 -4.85 -18.73
CA LEU A 33 35.97 -3.67 -18.37
C LEU A 33 36.46 -2.50 -19.20
N LEU A 34 35.58 -1.89 -20.00
CA LEU A 34 35.89 -0.68 -20.79
C LEU A 34 37.19 -0.82 -21.61
N SER A 35 37.37 -1.94 -22.30
CA SER A 35 38.56 -2.30 -23.11
C SER A 35 39.87 -2.61 -22.37
N ALA A 36 39.90 -2.50 -21.04
CA ALA A 36 41.02 -2.97 -20.22
C ALA A 36 40.77 -4.40 -19.71
N GLN A 37 41.72 -5.31 -19.94
CA GLN A 37 41.71 -6.62 -19.29
C GLN A 37 42.23 -6.48 -17.86
N MET A 38 41.35 -6.68 -16.88
CA MET A 38 41.70 -6.69 -15.48
C MET A 38 41.51 -8.09 -14.90
N GLN A 39 42.49 -8.57 -14.15
CA GLN A 39 42.40 -9.83 -13.43
C GLN A 39 41.75 -9.55 -12.08
N LEU A 40 40.50 -9.98 -11.91
CA LEU A 40 39.73 -9.75 -10.69
C LEU A 40 39.37 -11.08 -10.04
N PRO A 41 39.40 -11.17 -8.69
CA PRO A 41 38.91 -12.35 -8.00
C PRO A 41 37.39 -12.45 -8.18
N ILE A 42 36.88 -13.67 -8.42
CA ILE A 42 35.43 -13.94 -8.57
C ILE A 42 34.65 -13.40 -7.36
N THR A 43 35.23 -13.51 -6.18
CA THR A 43 34.68 -12.98 -4.92
C THR A 43 34.28 -11.50 -5.05
N ALA A 44 35.10 -10.66 -5.69
CA ALA A 44 34.81 -9.24 -5.87
C ALA A 44 33.64 -9.01 -6.84
N LEU A 45 33.55 -9.82 -7.90
CA LEU A 45 32.46 -9.75 -8.88
C LEU A 45 31.12 -10.17 -8.27
N VAL A 46 31.13 -11.23 -7.48
CA VAL A 46 29.95 -11.75 -6.77
C VAL A 46 29.49 -10.76 -5.70
N LEU A 47 30.40 -10.15 -4.95
CA LEU A 47 30.05 -9.10 -3.98
C LEU A 47 29.47 -7.86 -4.65
N ALA A 48 30.09 -7.39 -5.74
CA ALA A 48 29.60 -6.22 -6.47
C ALA A 48 28.18 -6.44 -7.02
N SER A 49 27.92 -7.61 -7.62
CA SER A 49 26.58 -7.96 -8.12
C SER A 49 25.56 -8.14 -6.99
N ALA A 50 25.94 -8.73 -5.85
CA ALA A 50 25.08 -8.84 -4.68
C ALA A 50 24.70 -7.46 -4.11
N LEU A 51 25.64 -6.51 -4.06
CA LEU A 51 25.36 -5.14 -3.63
C LEU A 51 24.37 -4.44 -4.56
N VAL A 52 24.55 -4.55 -5.88
CA VAL A 52 23.60 -3.98 -6.85
C VAL A 52 22.20 -4.60 -6.71
N GLY A 53 22.12 -5.91 -6.51
CA GLY A 53 20.85 -6.60 -6.20
C GLY A 53 20.20 -6.10 -4.91
N TRP A 54 21.00 -5.85 -3.87
CA TRP A 54 20.52 -5.31 -2.61
C TRP A 54 19.94 -3.89 -2.77
N PHE A 55 20.66 -3.00 -3.44
CA PHE A 55 20.20 -1.63 -3.69
C PHE A 55 18.92 -1.59 -4.53
N THR A 56 18.85 -2.39 -5.60
CA THR A 56 17.64 -2.48 -6.43
C THR A 56 16.46 -3.05 -5.65
N GLY A 57 16.68 -4.05 -4.80
CA GLY A 57 15.65 -4.58 -3.90
C GLY A 57 15.10 -3.53 -2.93
N ILE A 58 15.97 -2.71 -2.32
CA ILE A 58 15.54 -1.60 -1.45
C ILE A 58 14.70 -0.58 -2.22
N CYS A 59 15.13 -0.19 -3.42
CA CYS A 59 14.39 0.76 -4.25
C CYS A 59 12.97 0.25 -4.59
N ILE A 60 12.85 -1.04 -4.92
CA ILE A 60 11.55 -1.68 -5.20
C ILE A 60 10.68 -1.77 -3.94
N TRP A 61 11.28 -2.10 -2.79
CA TRP A 61 10.53 -2.16 -1.54
C TRP A 61 9.98 -0.79 -1.12
N GLN A 62 10.79 0.27 -1.26
CA GLN A 62 10.34 1.64 -0.99
C GLN A 62 9.24 2.11 -1.96
N SER A 63 9.29 1.70 -3.23
CA SER A 63 8.26 2.08 -4.20
C SER A 63 6.91 1.40 -3.91
N GLN A 64 6.92 0.13 -3.47
CA GLN A 64 5.71 -0.59 -3.10
C GLN A 64 5.06 -0.06 -1.80
N GLY A 65 5.84 0.42 -0.84
CA GLY A 65 5.31 0.98 0.40
C GLY A 65 4.33 2.15 0.18
N LYS A 66 4.58 2.99 -0.83
CA LYS A 66 3.69 4.11 -1.16
C LYS A 66 2.36 3.65 -1.78
N ALA A 67 2.37 2.55 -2.53
CA ALA A 67 1.16 1.99 -3.14
C ALA A 67 0.21 1.43 -2.06
N ILE A 68 0.75 0.72 -1.07
CA ILE A 68 -0.03 0.12 0.02
C ILE A 68 -0.70 1.19 0.89
N ILE A 69 0.02 2.28 1.23
CA ILE A 69 -0.55 3.40 2.00
C ILE A 69 -1.70 4.07 1.25
N THR A 70 -1.60 4.17 -0.08
CA THR A 70 -2.64 4.80 -0.91
C THR A 70 -3.90 3.94 -0.97
N GLU A 71 -3.78 2.62 -1.01
CA GLU A 71 -4.93 1.72 -0.97
C GLU A 71 -5.62 1.72 0.40
N GLN A 72 -4.85 1.76 1.49
CA GLN A 72 -5.41 1.85 2.84
C GLN A 72 -6.19 3.16 3.05
N LYS A 73 -5.64 4.30 2.62
CA LYS A 73 -6.36 5.59 2.70
C LYS A 73 -7.64 5.60 1.85
N LYS A 74 -7.63 4.96 0.68
CA LYS A 74 -8.85 4.81 -0.15
C LYS A 74 -9.92 3.97 0.53
N LEU A 75 -9.53 2.95 1.30
CA LEU A 75 -10.45 2.13 2.08
C LEU A 75 -11.05 2.93 3.25
N GLU A 76 -10.23 3.69 3.96
CA GLU A 76 -10.66 4.57 5.05
C GLU A 76 -11.66 5.63 4.56
N TRP A 77 -11.37 6.32 3.45
CA TRP A 77 -12.29 7.29 2.86
C TRP A 77 -13.61 6.68 2.40
N LYS A 78 -13.61 5.46 1.84
CA LYS A 78 -14.85 4.77 1.49
C LYS A 78 -15.71 4.45 2.71
N THR A 79 -15.09 4.08 3.84
CA THR A 79 -15.83 3.82 5.08
C THR A 79 -16.35 5.08 5.74
N GLU A 80 -15.65 6.21 5.63
CA GLU A 80 -16.14 7.52 6.08
C GLU A 80 -17.27 8.05 5.19
N ASP A 81 -17.14 7.93 3.87
CA ASP A 81 -18.20 8.32 2.92
C ASP A 81 -19.49 7.54 3.16
N ALA A 82 -19.40 6.23 3.47
CA ALA A 82 -20.57 5.43 3.81
C ALA A 82 -21.26 5.90 5.09
N LYS A 83 -20.50 6.34 6.10
CA LYS A 83 -21.06 6.90 7.34
C LYS A 83 -21.72 8.26 7.09
N LEU A 84 -21.06 9.13 6.35
CA LEU A 84 -21.60 10.44 5.95
C LEU A 84 -22.90 10.28 5.15
N GLN A 85 -22.99 9.31 4.25
CA GLN A 85 -24.24 9.03 3.52
C GLN A 85 -25.39 8.62 4.45
N THR A 86 -25.12 7.78 5.45
CA THR A 86 -26.16 7.39 6.42
C THR A 86 -26.62 8.56 7.29
N GLU A 87 -25.71 9.46 7.68
CA GLU A 87 -26.07 10.68 8.41
C GLU A 87 -26.90 11.64 7.54
N ILE A 88 -26.54 11.81 6.27
CA ILE A 88 -27.30 12.65 5.33
C ILE A 88 -28.71 12.10 5.08
N GLU A 89 -28.86 10.78 4.97
CA GLU A 89 -30.18 10.17 4.81
C GLU A 89 -31.05 10.35 6.06
N GLN A 90 -30.48 10.21 7.26
CA GLN A 90 -31.21 10.46 8.50
C GLN A 90 -31.63 11.93 8.65
N ASP A 91 -30.74 12.87 8.34
CA ASP A 91 -31.06 14.31 8.37
C ASP A 91 -32.15 14.68 7.36
N LYS A 92 -32.13 14.07 6.16
CA LYS A 92 -33.20 14.25 5.17
C LYS A 92 -34.54 13.71 5.66
N VAL A 93 -34.56 12.53 6.28
CA VAL A 93 -35.78 11.98 6.87
C VAL A 93 -36.31 12.92 7.95
N HIS A 94 -35.45 13.45 8.81
CA HIS A 94 -35.86 14.37 9.86
C HIS A 94 -36.39 15.70 9.32
N GLN A 95 -35.78 16.25 8.28
CA GLN A 95 -36.29 17.44 7.59
C GLN A 95 -37.65 17.20 6.95
N LEU A 96 -37.86 16.02 6.33
CA LEU A 96 -39.15 15.65 5.75
C LEU A 96 -40.23 15.48 6.82
N GLU A 97 -39.91 14.87 7.97
CA GLU A 97 -40.83 14.75 9.11
C GLU A 97 -41.25 16.12 9.66
N LEU A 98 -40.31 17.06 9.77
CA LEU A 98 -40.60 18.42 10.18
C LEU A 98 -41.53 19.11 9.18
N GLN A 99 -41.26 19.00 7.87
CA GLN A 99 -42.11 19.59 6.84
C GLN A 99 -43.53 19.00 6.87
N VAL A 100 -43.68 17.69 7.03
CA VAL A 100 -44.98 17.02 7.15
C VAL A 100 -45.75 17.56 8.37
N LYS A 101 -45.12 17.62 9.55
CA LYS A 101 -45.78 18.18 10.75
C LYS A 101 -46.21 19.63 10.56
N THR A 102 -45.39 20.44 9.87
CA THR A 102 -45.74 21.84 9.59
C THR A 102 -46.95 21.93 8.64
N LEU A 103 -46.99 21.08 7.61
CA LEU A 103 -48.10 20.99 6.67
C LEU A 103 -49.39 20.49 7.33
N GLU A 104 -49.31 19.48 8.19
CA GLU A 104 -50.45 18.98 8.98
C GLU A 104 -50.99 20.07 9.92
N SER A 105 -50.11 20.81 10.60
CA SER A 105 -50.52 21.92 11.47
C SER A 105 -51.17 23.06 10.68
N ALA A 106 -50.65 23.36 9.48
CA ALA A 106 -51.23 24.36 8.59
C ALA A 106 -52.60 23.92 8.06
N LEU A 107 -52.76 22.64 7.70
CA LEU A 107 -54.01 22.05 7.23
C LEU A 107 -55.08 22.05 8.34
N ASP A 108 -54.72 21.66 9.56
CA ASP A 108 -55.65 21.64 10.70
C ASP A 108 -56.12 23.06 11.08
N LYS A 109 -55.22 24.05 10.98
CA LYS A 109 -55.59 25.48 11.12
C LYS A 109 -56.50 25.96 9.99
N ALA A 110 -56.26 25.53 8.76
CA ALA A 110 -57.09 25.90 7.60
C ALA A 110 -58.49 25.26 7.69
N LEU A 111 -58.60 23.99 8.07
CA LEU A 111 -59.85 23.28 8.28
C LEU A 111 -60.67 23.88 9.44
N LYS A 112 -60.02 24.28 10.54
CA LYS A 112 -60.69 24.99 11.64
C LYS A 112 -61.19 26.38 11.25
N ARG A 113 -60.53 27.07 10.32
CA ARG A 113 -60.99 28.36 9.79
C ARG A 113 -62.12 28.23 8.77
N GLY A 114 -62.16 27.16 7.97
CA GLY A 114 -63.19 26.94 6.95
C GLY A 114 -64.51 26.35 7.47
N LYS A 115 -64.59 25.99 8.77
CA LYS A 115 -65.79 25.43 9.41
C LYS A 115 -66.62 26.47 10.17
N ASN A 116 -66.22 27.75 10.12
CA ASN A 116 -67.00 28.92 10.55
C ASN A 116 -67.47 29.69 9.33
#